data_AF-A0A7X7V1L7-F1
#
_entry.id   AF-A0A7X7V1L7-F1
#
_cell.length_a   1.000
_cell.length_b   1.000
_cell.length_c   1.000
_cell.angle_alpha   90.00
_cell.angle_beta   90.00
_cell.angle_gamma   90.00
#
_symmetry.space_group_name_H-M   'P 1'
#
loop_
_entity.id
_entity.type
_entity.pdbx_description
1 polymer ?
#
loop_
_entity_poly.entity_id
_entity_poly.type
_entity_poly.pdbx_seq_one_letter_code
_entity_poly.pdbx_strand_id
1 'polypeptide(L)'
;MHQLYIDPGTGSMLFTILIGLIGAGIYSLRMLFVKLRFLVSGGKKVAVNENKIPFVIFSDNKRYWNVFEPVCQELDHRGVDVVYMTASADDPALTCPYEHIKGQFIGEGNKAFAKLNFLNAGIVLSTTPGLDVYQWKRSKDVQCYVHMLHAASEVTMYRMFGIDYYDAILLSGQFQQDDIRHLEKLRDLPAKELVRIGIPYMDEMKKRLTAAGEVPEHPTTILLAPSWGPEGLLTKYGEKIIQPLLDTGYHIIVRPHPQSFASEKELMDSL
;
A
#
# COMPACT_ATOMS: atom_id res chain seq x y z
N MET A 1 -6.92 -14.65 -71.70
CA MET A 1 -6.99 -14.29 -70.27
C MET A 1 -5.87 -15.02 -69.54
N HIS A 2 -4.84 -14.32 -69.07
CA HIS A 2 -3.86 -14.91 -68.16
C HIS A 2 -4.42 -14.80 -66.74
N GLN A 3 -4.77 -15.93 -66.12
CA GLN A 3 -5.07 -15.97 -64.69
C GLN A 3 -3.74 -15.88 -63.93
N LEU A 4 -3.54 -14.79 -63.20
CA LEU A 4 -2.41 -14.62 -62.30
C LEU A 4 -2.60 -15.59 -61.12
N TYR A 5 -1.86 -16.70 -61.14
CA TYR A 5 -1.84 -17.68 -60.06
C TYR A 5 -1.01 -17.13 -58.90
N ILE A 6 -1.65 -16.94 -57.75
CA ILE A 6 -0.97 -16.66 -56.49
C ILE A 6 -0.82 -18.00 -55.77
N ASP A 7 0.41 -18.47 -55.63
CA ASP A 7 0.72 -19.66 -54.84
C ASP A 7 0.21 -19.48 -53.39
N PRO A 8 -0.41 -20.51 -52.78
CA PRO A 8 -1.01 -20.42 -51.44
C PRO A 8 -0.06 -19.87 -50.35
N GLY A 9 1.24 -20.14 -50.45
CA GLY A 9 2.25 -19.61 -49.54
C GLY A 9 2.51 -18.11 -49.73
N THR A 10 2.46 -17.64 -50.98
CA THR A 10 2.65 -16.21 -51.30
C THR A 10 1.42 -15.40 -50.91
N GLY A 11 0.21 -15.93 -51.12
CA GLY A 11 -1.04 -15.29 -50.71
C GLY A 11 -1.12 -15.10 -49.19
N SER A 12 -0.82 -16.15 -48.42
CA SER A 12 -0.86 -16.11 -46.96
C SER A 12 0.17 -15.15 -46.35
N MET A 13 1.37 -15.04 -46.92
CA MET A 13 2.35 -14.01 -46.51
C MET A 13 1.82 -12.59 -46.78
N LEU A 14 1.19 -12.36 -47.94
CA LEU A 14 0.68 -11.05 -48.31
C LEU A 14 -0.46 -10.61 -47.37
N PHE A 15 -1.36 -11.52 -47.00
CA PHE A 15 -2.38 -11.26 -45.99
C PHE A 15 -1.79 -10.99 -44.61
N THR A 16 -0.75 -11.72 -44.21
CA THR A 16 -0.10 -11.53 -42.91
C THR A 16 0.57 -10.15 -42.81
N ILE A 17 1.26 -9.72 -43.88
CA ILE A 17 1.86 -8.38 -43.97
C ILE A 17 0.77 -7.31 -43.94
N LEU A 18 -0.33 -7.50 -44.68
CA LEU A 18 -1.44 -6.56 -44.72
C LEU A 18 -2.09 -6.40 -43.34
N ILE A 19 -2.37 -7.50 -42.64
CA ILE A 19 -2.95 -7.49 -41.29
C ILE A 19 -1.98 -6.84 -40.29
N GLY A 20 -0.67 -7.12 -40.41
CA GLY A 20 0.36 -6.49 -39.59
C GLY A 20 0.41 -4.97 -39.77
N LEU A 21 0.35 -4.50 -41.02
CA LEU A 21 0.32 -3.07 -41.35
C LEU A 21 -0.96 -2.39 -40.85
N ILE A 22 -2.12 -3.04 -41.02
CA ILE A 22 -3.40 -2.54 -40.50
C ILE A 22 -3.36 -2.45 -38.97
N GLY A 23 -2.86 -3.49 -38.29
CA GLY A 23 -2.71 -3.52 -36.84
C GLY A 23 -1.79 -2.42 -36.32
N ALA A 24 -0.63 -2.23 -36.97
CA ALA A 24 0.30 -1.14 -36.65
C ALA A 24 -0.32 0.25 -36.88
N GLY A 25 -1.10 0.40 -37.96
CA GLY A 25 -1.84 1.63 -38.26
C GLY A 25 -2.89 1.96 -37.20
N ILE A 26 -3.71 0.97 -36.81
CA ILE A 26 -4.73 1.13 -35.76
C ILE A 26 -4.08 1.48 -34.42
N TYR A 27 -2.98 0.79 -34.05
CA TYR A 27 -2.26 1.08 -32.82
C TYR A 27 -1.65 2.50 -32.83
N SER A 28 -1.05 2.90 -33.94
CA SER A 28 -0.48 4.24 -34.12
C SER A 28 -1.55 5.33 -34.06
N LEU A 29 -2.71 5.12 -34.69
CA LEU A 29 -3.86 6.03 -34.59
C LEU A 29 -4.39 6.12 -33.16
N ARG A 30 -4.49 4.99 -32.45
CA ARG A 30 -4.91 4.96 -31.05
C ARG A 30 -3.93 5.72 -30.16
N MET A 31 -2.63 5.56 -30.40
CA MET A 31 -1.58 6.26 -29.66
C MET A 31 -1.56 7.76 -29.99
N LEU A 32 -1.80 8.13 -31.25
CA LEU A 32 -1.99 9.51 -31.67
C LEU A 32 -3.21 10.14 -31.00
N PHE A 33 -4.32 9.41 -30.91
CA PHE A 33 -5.55 9.85 -30.24
C PHE A 33 -5.32 10.06 -28.74
N VAL A 34 -4.57 9.17 -28.08
CA VAL A 34 -4.16 9.34 -26.68
C VAL A 34 -3.27 10.57 -26.51
N LYS A 35 -2.27 10.77 -27.39
CA LYS A 35 -1.39 11.96 -27.36
C LYS A 35 -2.16 13.25 -27.65
N LEU A 36 -3.08 13.26 -28.61
CA LEU A 36 -3.96 14.38 -28.92
C LEU A 36 -4.88 14.70 -27.76
N ARG A 37 -5.47 13.67 -27.11
CA ARG A 37 -6.26 13.85 -25.89
C ARG A 37 -5.41 14.45 -24.77
N PHE A 38 -4.16 14.02 -24.64
CA PHE A 38 -3.18 14.58 -23.70
C PHE A 38 -2.77 16.02 -24.03
N LEU A 39 -2.68 16.39 -25.31
CA LEU A 39 -2.36 17.75 -25.76
C LEU A 39 -3.55 18.70 -25.58
N VAL A 40 -4.76 18.23 -25.88
CA VAL A 40 -6.01 18.99 -25.71
C VAL A 40 -6.38 19.12 -24.23
N SER A 41 -6.09 18.12 -23.38
CA SER A 41 -6.26 18.24 -21.92
C SER A 41 -5.05 18.83 -21.19
N GLY A 42 -3.85 18.79 -21.78
CA GLY A 42 -2.57 19.20 -21.19
C GLY A 42 -2.02 20.52 -21.72
N GLY A 43 -2.80 21.26 -22.51
CA GLY A 43 -2.44 22.54 -23.13
C GLY A 43 -2.64 23.79 -22.26
N LYS A 44 -2.91 23.68 -20.96
CA LYS A 44 -2.67 24.81 -20.06
C LYS A 44 -1.18 24.82 -19.75
N LYS A 45 -0.47 25.78 -20.36
CA LYS A 45 0.87 26.21 -19.96
C LYS A 45 0.99 26.15 -18.44
N VAL A 46 2.08 25.57 -17.97
CA VAL A 46 2.53 25.53 -16.58
C VAL A 46 2.46 26.95 -16.02
N ALA A 47 1.31 27.28 -15.43
CA ALA A 47 1.24 28.33 -14.45
C ALA A 47 2.14 27.88 -13.29
N VAL A 48 2.80 28.85 -12.66
CA VAL A 48 3.37 28.67 -11.33
C VAL A 48 2.36 27.89 -10.47
N ASN A 49 2.89 26.99 -9.65
CA ASN A 49 2.24 25.82 -9.05
C ASN A 49 1.05 26.13 -8.11
N GLU A 50 -0.01 26.77 -8.61
CA GLU A 50 -1.10 27.37 -7.81
C GLU A 50 -1.97 26.34 -7.07
N ASN A 51 -1.95 25.06 -7.47
CA ASN A 51 -2.76 23.98 -6.85
C ASN A 51 -1.92 22.86 -6.21
N LYS A 52 -0.65 23.11 -5.86
CA LYS A 52 0.16 22.10 -5.17
C LYS A 52 -0.42 21.83 -3.78
N ILE A 53 -0.77 20.57 -3.51
CA ILE A 53 -1.25 20.16 -2.19
C ILE A 53 -0.04 20.11 -1.24
N PRO A 54 -0.02 20.86 -0.12
CA PRO A 54 1.15 20.89 0.76
C PRO A 54 1.51 19.52 1.32
N PHE A 55 0.51 18.81 1.86
CA PHE A 55 0.68 17.52 2.51
C PHE A 55 -0.42 16.54 2.07
N VAL A 56 -0.02 15.37 1.59
CA VAL A 56 -0.91 14.24 1.31
C VAL A 56 -0.55 13.07 2.20
N ILE A 57 -1.55 12.43 2.80
CA ILE A 57 -1.43 11.08 3.34
C ILE A 57 -2.12 10.13 2.35
N PHE A 58 -1.45 9.05 1.97
CA PHE A 58 -2.05 7.99 1.17
C PHE A 58 -2.17 6.69 1.97
N SER A 59 -3.38 6.12 2.00
CA SER A 59 -3.67 4.81 2.55
C SER A 59 -4.30 3.90 1.50
N ASP A 60 -3.71 2.73 1.27
CA ASP A 60 -4.24 1.71 0.35
C ASP A 60 -5.42 0.93 0.94
N ASN A 61 -5.60 0.95 2.26
CA ASN A 61 -6.70 0.24 2.92
C ASN A 61 -7.13 0.88 4.25
N LYS A 62 -8.43 0.89 4.53
CA LYS A 62 -9.00 1.40 5.80
C LYS A 62 -8.37 0.80 7.07
N ARG A 63 -7.78 -0.40 6.99
CA ARG A 63 -7.10 -1.04 8.13
C ARG A 63 -5.92 -0.24 8.67
N TYR A 64 -5.39 0.71 7.90
CA TYR A 64 -4.30 1.58 8.35
C TYR A 64 -4.80 2.88 8.99
N TRP A 65 -6.12 3.07 9.12
CA TRP A 65 -6.66 4.24 9.82
C TRP A 65 -6.12 4.33 11.25
N ASN A 66 -6.06 3.23 12.00
CA ASN A 66 -5.48 3.22 13.35
C ASN A 66 -4.00 3.62 13.38
N VAL A 67 -3.28 3.46 12.27
CA VAL A 67 -1.87 3.86 12.12
C VAL A 67 -1.77 5.36 11.85
N PHE A 68 -2.63 5.90 10.97
CA PHE A 68 -2.60 7.29 10.58
C PHE A 68 -3.39 8.24 11.49
N GLU A 69 -4.40 7.76 12.19
CA GLU A 69 -5.27 8.59 13.04
C GLU A 69 -4.47 9.41 14.06
N PRO A 70 -3.48 8.85 14.80
CA PRO A 70 -2.66 9.66 15.71
C PRO A 70 -1.84 10.74 14.99
N VAL A 71 -1.41 10.46 13.74
CA VAL A 71 -0.69 11.42 12.90
C VAL A 71 -1.62 12.53 12.44
N CYS A 72 -2.83 12.18 11.98
CA CYS A 72 -3.87 13.14 11.60
C CYS A 72 -4.26 14.03 12.78
N GLN A 73 -4.45 13.47 13.98
CA GLN A 73 -4.73 14.22 15.21
C GLN A 73 -3.64 15.26 15.51
N GLU A 74 -2.37 14.86 15.44
CA GLU A 74 -1.26 15.76 15.75
C GLU A 74 -1.08 16.84 14.67
N LEU A 75 -1.30 16.52 13.40
CA LEU A 75 -1.25 17.48 12.30
C LEU A 75 -2.40 18.49 12.39
N ASP A 76 -3.61 18.02 12.71
CA ASP A 76 -4.79 18.86 12.93
C ASP A 76 -4.58 19.83 14.09
N HIS A 77 -4.08 19.34 15.23
CA HIS A 77 -3.75 20.16 16.39
C HIS A 77 -2.71 21.25 16.08
N ARG A 78 -1.83 21.00 15.10
CA ARG A 78 -0.82 21.96 14.62
C ARG A 78 -1.34 22.90 13.53
N GLY A 79 -2.59 22.76 13.10
CA GLY A 79 -3.17 23.56 12.01
C GLY A 79 -2.59 23.23 10.63
N VAL A 80 -2.11 21.99 10.42
CA VAL A 80 -1.51 21.58 9.15
C VAL A 80 -2.58 20.97 8.25
N ASP A 81 -2.89 21.65 7.15
CA ASP A 81 -3.82 21.14 6.15
C ASP A 81 -3.28 19.90 5.43
N VAL A 82 -4.04 18.79 5.53
CA VAL A 82 -3.71 17.50 4.91
C VAL A 82 -4.86 17.03 4.03
N VAL A 83 -4.53 16.54 2.84
CA VAL A 83 -5.46 15.75 2.04
C VAL A 83 -5.17 14.27 2.28
N TYR A 84 -6.08 13.59 2.97
CA TYR A 84 -6.00 12.14 3.20
C TYR A 84 -6.65 11.40 2.03
N MET A 85 -5.83 10.82 1.16
CA MET A 85 -6.28 10.02 0.03
C MET A 85 -6.37 8.55 0.41
N THR A 86 -7.53 7.94 0.21
CA THR A 86 -7.76 6.52 0.52
C THR A 86 -8.21 5.73 -0.70
N ALA A 87 -7.77 4.48 -0.78
CA ALA A 87 -8.29 3.49 -1.72
C ALA A 87 -9.41 2.61 -1.11
N SER A 88 -9.98 2.99 0.04
CA SER A 88 -11.17 2.36 0.62
C SER A 88 -12.33 3.34 0.67
N ALA A 89 -13.48 2.96 0.09
CA ALA A 89 -14.67 3.83 0.04
C ALA A 89 -15.36 4.01 1.41
N ASP A 90 -15.02 3.15 2.37
CA ASP A 90 -15.53 3.11 3.74
C ASP A 90 -14.42 3.37 4.79
N ASP A 91 -13.36 4.08 4.39
CA ASP A 91 -12.29 4.50 5.30
C ASP A 91 -12.81 5.55 6.31
N PRO A 92 -12.59 5.37 7.63
CA PRO A 92 -12.97 6.35 8.64
C PRO A 92 -12.40 7.76 8.40
N ALA A 93 -11.27 7.87 7.68
CA ALA A 93 -10.69 9.15 7.31
C ALA A 93 -11.63 10.04 6.49
N LEU A 94 -12.58 9.46 5.75
CA LEU A 94 -13.53 10.20 4.90
C LEU A 94 -14.53 11.04 5.69
N THR A 95 -14.76 10.69 6.96
CA THR A 95 -15.71 11.36 7.85
C THR A 95 -15.06 11.71 9.19
N CYS A 96 -13.74 11.85 9.24
CA CYS A 96 -13.03 12.18 10.47
C CYS A 96 -13.39 13.61 10.93
N PRO A 97 -13.38 13.88 12.25
CA PRO A 97 -13.83 15.15 12.80
C PRO A 97 -12.76 16.27 12.77
N TYR A 98 -11.60 16.02 12.17
CA TYR A 98 -10.45 16.92 12.19
C TYR A 98 -10.61 18.03 11.14
N GLU A 99 -10.55 19.30 11.56
CA GLU A 99 -10.80 20.47 10.72
C GLU A 99 -9.83 20.58 9.54
N HIS A 100 -8.55 20.27 9.78
CA HIS A 100 -7.48 20.38 8.82
C HIS A 100 -7.24 19.10 8.01
N ILE A 101 -8.02 18.03 8.24
CA ILE A 101 -7.84 16.75 7.55
C ILE A 101 -9.00 16.50 6.59
N LYS A 102 -8.72 16.62 5.30
CA LYS A 102 -9.71 16.38 4.25
C LYS A 102 -9.59 14.99 3.65
N GLY A 103 -10.50 14.10 4.04
CA GLY A 103 -10.62 12.77 3.45
C GLY A 103 -11.09 12.78 1.99
N GLN A 104 -10.45 11.97 1.15
CA GLN A 104 -10.83 11.79 -0.25
C GLN A 104 -10.66 10.33 -0.70
N PHE A 105 -11.76 9.71 -1.12
CA PHE A 105 -11.70 8.42 -1.81
C PHE A 105 -11.21 8.64 -3.25
N ILE A 106 -10.13 7.95 -3.64
CA ILE A 106 -9.49 8.12 -4.95
C ILE A 106 -9.70 6.94 -5.90
N GLY A 107 -10.57 6.00 -5.53
CA GLY A 107 -10.81 4.76 -6.26
C GLY A 107 -9.97 3.60 -5.74
N GLU A 108 -10.18 2.41 -6.29
CA GLU A 108 -9.45 1.19 -5.91
C GLU A 108 -8.44 0.77 -6.97
N GLY A 109 -7.39 0.06 -6.55
CA GLY A 109 -6.36 -0.52 -7.40
C GLY A 109 -5.76 0.49 -8.39
N ASN A 110 -5.79 0.16 -9.69
CA ASN A 110 -5.19 1.00 -10.74
C ASN A 110 -5.80 2.41 -10.84
N LYS A 111 -7.04 2.63 -10.37
CA LYS A 111 -7.65 3.97 -10.38
C LYS A 111 -6.97 4.88 -9.36
N ALA A 112 -6.72 4.38 -8.15
CA ALA A 112 -5.95 5.10 -7.12
C ALA A 112 -4.54 5.42 -7.63
N PHE A 113 -3.83 4.41 -8.13
CA PHE A 113 -2.46 4.61 -8.61
C PHE A 113 -2.39 5.58 -9.79
N ALA A 114 -3.35 5.54 -10.74
CA ALA A 114 -3.39 6.53 -11.81
C ALA A 114 -3.49 7.97 -11.25
N LYS A 115 -4.30 8.19 -10.21
CA LYS A 115 -4.40 9.51 -9.56
C LYS A 115 -3.12 9.90 -8.82
N LEU A 116 -2.48 8.97 -8.11
CA LEU A 116 -1.22 9.20 -7.41
C LEU A 116 -0.04 9.48 -8.36
N ASN A 117 0.00 8.82 -9.52
CA ASN A 117 1.07 8.99 -10.51
C ASN A 117 1.07 10.38 -11.17
N PHE A 118 -0.07 11.09 -11.15
CA PHE A 118 -0.22 12.47 -11.63
C PHE A 118 -0.39 13.47 -10.46
N LEU A 119 -0.09 13.06 -9.23
CA LEU A 119 -0.26 13.90 -8.05
C LEU A 119 0.72 15.07 -8.06
N ASN A 120 0.23 16.25 -7.69
CA ASN A 120 1.04 17.45 -7.49
C ASN A 120 0.99 17.84 -6.01
N ALA A 121 2.06 17.52 -5.28
CA ALA A 121 2.12 17.74 -3.84
C ALA A 121 3.50 18.21 -3.35
N GLY A 122 3.56 18.74 -2.13
CA GLY A 122 4.81 18.91 -1.40
C GLY A 122 5.27 17.55 -0.89
N ILE A 123 4.58 17.04 0.13
CA ILE A 123 4.90 15.78 0.80
C ILE A 123 3.80 14.74 0.53
N VAL A 124 4.21 13.48 0.33
CA VAL A 124 3.33 12.31 0.33
C VAL A 124 3.80 11.33 1.39
N LEU A 125 3.02 11.18 2.46
CA LEU A 125 3.23 10.17 3.49
C LEU A 125 2.40 8.92 3.18
N SER A 126 2.98 7.73 3.31
CA SER A 126 2.29 6.47 3.02
C SER A 126 2.83 5.30 3.85
N THR A 127 2.01 4.29 4.08
CA THR A 127 2.39 2.97 4.62
C THR A 127 2.53 1.91 3.53
N THR A 128 2.16 2.26 2.29
CA THR A 128 2.12 1.36 1.14
C THR A 128 3.53 1.18 0.56
N PRO A 129 4.09 -0.02 0.50
CA PRO A 129 5.39 -0.25 -0.13
C PRO A 129 5.29 -0.18 -1.67
N GLY A 130 6.45 -0.13 -2.34
CA GLY A 130 6.55 -0.34 -3.79
C GLY A 130 6.36 0.90 -4.65
N LEU A 131 6.62 2.09 -4.08
CA LEU A 131 6.77 3.33 -4.85
C LEU A 131 7.80 3.14 -5.96
N ASP A 132 7.45 3.52 -7.18
CA ASP A 132 8.22 3.41 -8.41
C ASP A 132 8.56 1.98 -8.90
N VAL A 133 8.10 0.94 -8.20
CA VAL A 133 8.36 -0.46 -8.60
C VAL A 133 7.38 -0.92 -9.68
N TYR A 134 6.08 -0.95 -9.36
CA TYR A 134 5.03 -1.50 -10.24
C TYR A 134 4.03 -0.44 -10.72
N GLN A 135 2.78 -0.49 -10.25
CA GLN A 135 1.70 0.40 -10.71
C GLN A 135 1.82 1.82 -10.13
N TRP A 136 2.31 1.93 -8.90
CA TRP A 136 2.55 3.23 -8.29
C TRP A 136 3.90 3.76 -8.75
N LYS A 137 3.86 4.80 -9.58
CA LYS A 137 5.02 5.52 -10.08
C LYS A 137 5.20 6.82 -9.33
N ARG A 138 6.46 7.22 -9.19
CA ARG A 138 6.80 8.51 -8.59
C ARG A 138 6.32 9.63 -9.51
N SER A 139 5.52 10.55 -8.97
CA SER A 139 5.13 11.75 -9.70
C SER A 139 6.31 12.73 -9.75
N LYS A 140 6.50 13.39 -10.89
CA LYS A 140 7.51 14.45 -11.06
C LYS A 140 7.18 15.73 -10.29
N ASP A 141 5.91 15.89 -9.92
CA ASP A 141 5.39 17.09 -9.28
C ASP A 141 5.33 16.96 -7.74
N VAL A 142 5.68 15.80 -7.18
CA VAL A 142 5.83 15.57 -5.74
C VAL A 142 7.27 15.84 -5.30
N GLN A 143 7.45 16.63 -4.24
CA GLN A 143 8.79 17.02 -3.77
C GLN A 143 9.42 15.95 -2.89
N CYS A 144 8.65 15.34 -1.99
CA CYS A 144 9.15 14.35 -1.05
C CYS A 144 8.12 13.23 -0.81
N TYR A 145 8.57 11.99 -0.91
CA TYR A 145 7.84 10.80 -0.52
C TYR A 145 8.42 10.25 0.77
N VAL A 146 7.54 10.03 1.74
CA VAL A 146 7.85 9.53 3.08
C VAL A 146 7.14 8.21 3.30
N HIS A 147 7.88 7.17 3.67
CA HIS A 147 7.29 5.90 4.10
C HIS A 147 7.21 5.86 5.62
N MET A 148 6.07 5.47 6.18
CA MET A 148 5.93 5.19 7.61
C MET A 148 5.80 3.68 7.83
N LEU A 149 6.70 3.14 8.65
CA LEU A 149 6.57 1.75 9.08
C LEU A 149 5.42 1.62 10.07
N HIS A 150 4.58 0.61 9.85
CA HIS A 150 3.33 0.42 10.57
C HIS A 150 3.33 -0.84 11.45
N ALA A 151 4.51 -1.40 11.71
CA ALA A 151 4.68 -2.59 12.54
C ALA A 151 5.99 -2.54 13.34
N ALA A 152 6.02 -3.29 14.45
CA ALA A 152 7.21 -3.56 15.24
C ALA A 152 8.01 -4.72 14.62
N SER A 153 8.35 -4.59 13.34
CA SER A 153 9.06 -5.62 12.57
C SER A 153 10.18 -5.03 11.75
N GLU A 154 11.01 -5.89 11.17
CA GLU A 154 12.11 -5.54 10.29
C GLU A 154 11.59 -4.95 8.98
N VAL A 155 12.37 -4.05 8.38
CA VAL A 155 12.06 -3.48 7.05
C VAL A 155 12.20 -4.51 5.93
N THR A 156 12.96 -5.57 6.20
CA THR A 156 13.25 -6.66 5.27
C THR A 156 12.05 -7.58 5.04
N MET A 157 10.98 -7.44 5.83
CA MET A 157 9.71 -8.14 5.60
C MET A 157 9.02 -7.71 4.30
N TYR A 158 9.28 -6.51 3.79
CA TYR A 158 8.75 -6.10 2.50
C TYR A 158 9.38 -6.90 1.37
N ARG A 159 8.61 -7.10 0.28
CA ARG A 159 9.18 -7.62 -0.97
C ARG A 159 10.31 -6.71 -1.47
N MET A 160 11.18 -7.28 -2.30
CA MET A 160 12.30 -6.58 -2.92
C MET A 160 11.85 -5.23 -3.49
N PHE A 161 12.65 -4.18 -3.22
CA PHE A 161 12.38 -2.78 -3.59
C PHE A 161 11.23 -2.07 -2.85
N GLY A 162 10.64 -2.70 -1.82
CA GLY A 162 9.45 -2.18 -1.14
C GLY A 162 9.58 -0.76 -0.57
N ILE A 163 10.77 -0.34 -0.15
CA ILE A 163 11.03 0.98 0.43
C ILE A 163 12.14 1.76 -0.29
N ASP A 164 12.65 1.23 -1.40
CA ASP A 164 13.93 1.69 -1.98
C ASP A 164 13.84 3.08 -2.63
N TYR A 165 12.66 3.47 -3.11
CA TYR A 165 12.42 4.70 -3.88
C TYR A 165 11.75 5.84 -3.09
N TYR A 166 11.65 5.69 -1.78
CA TYR A 166 11.25 6.76 -0.87
C TYR A 166 12.43 7.68 -0.54
N ASP A 167 12.13 8.96 -0.29
CA ASP A 167 13.15 9.96 0.10
C ASP A 167 13.45 9.89 1.60
N ALA A 168 12.40 9.67 2.40
CA ALA A 168 12.49 9.56 3.84
C ALA A 168 11.70 8.37 4.38
N ILE A 169 12.12 7.85 5.53
CA ILE A 169 11.45 6.76 6.23
C ILE A 169 11.31 7.08 7.72
N LEU A 170 10.08 6.97 8.22
CA LEU A 170 9.74 7.06 9.64
C LEU A 170 9.82 5.67 10.27
N LEU A 171 10.69 5.54 11.26
CA LEU A 171 11.14 4.27 11.85
C LEU A 171 10.57 4.06 13.25
N SER A 172 10.21 2.80 13.51
CA SER A 172 9.86 2.26 14.82
C SER A 172 11.06 2.15 15.77
N GLY A 173 12.27 1.92 15.26
CA GLY A 173 13.45 1.70 16.11
C GLY A 173 14.80 1.68 15.37
N GLN A 174 15.89 1.55 16.14
CA GLN A 174 17.26 1.57 15.63
C GLN A 174 17.56 0.41 14.68
N PHE A 175 17.04 -0.79 14.97
CA PHE A 175 17.27 -1.97 14.14
C PHE A 175 16.84 -1.77 12.68
N GLN A 176 15.74 -1.05 12.44
CA GLN A 176 15.27 -0.72 11.09
C GLN A 176 16.20 0.27 10.38
N GLN A 177 16.80 1.20 11.13
CA GLN A 177 17.79 2.11 10.58
C GLN A 177 19.02 1.33 10.09
N ASP A 178 19.49 0.39 10.92
CA ASP A 178 20.67 -0.43 10.61
C ASP A 178 20.40 -1.31 9.38
N ASP A 179 19.21 -1.92 9.29
CA ASP A 179 18.76 -2.67 8.11
C ASP A 179 18.73 -1.79 6.86
N ILE A 180 18.16 -0.58 6.93
CA ILE A 180 18.08 0.32 5.77
C ILE A 180 19.47 0.74 5.31
N ARG A 181 20.38 1.11 6.23
CA ARG A 181 21.76 1.46 5.87
C ARG A 181 22.49 0.27 5.23
N HIS A 182 22.22 -0.95 5.69
CA HIS A 182 22.74 -2.15 5.05
C HIS A 182 22.19 -2.34 3.64
N LEU A 183 20.87 -2.19 3.45
CA LEU A 183 20.21 -2.29 2.14
C LEU A 183 20.70 -1.22 1.16
N GLU A 184 20.88 0.02 1.62
CA GLU A 184 21.42 1.11 0.81
C GLU A 184 22.80 0.78 0.27
N LYS A 185 23.69 0.27 1.14
CA LYS A 185 25.03 -0.18 0.72
C LYS A 185 24.97 -1.39 -0.22
N LEU A 186 24.12 -2.37 0.08
CA LEU A 186 24.02 -3.61 -0.68
C LEU A 186 23.51 -3.37 -2.11
N ARG A 187 22.63 -2.39 -2.29
CA ARG A 187 21.92 -2.12 -3.55
C ARG A 187 22.35 -0.82 -4.24
N ASP A 188 23.39 -0.16 -3.73
CA ASP A 188 23.89 1.14 -4.23
C ASP A 188 22.78 2.20 -4.30
N LEU A 189 21.98 2.31 -3.24
CA LEU A 189 20.87 3.28 -3.16
C LEU A 189 21.33 4.62 -2.60
N PRO A 190 20.69 5.73 -3.00
CA PRO A 190 20.88 7.00 -2.32
C PRO A 190 20.47 6.89 -0.85
N ALA A 191 21.25 7.55 0.01
CA ALA A 191 20.98 7.62 1.43
C ALA A 191 19.67 8.37 1.68
N LYS A 192 18.74 7.72 2.37
CA LYS A 192 17.45 8.27 2.76
C LYS A 192 17.57 9.04 4.06
N GLU A 193 16.63 9.96 4.25
CA GLU A 193 16.38 10.58 5.55
C GLU A 193 15.67 9.56 6.46
N LEU A 194 16.27 9.26 7.61
CA LEU A 194 15.77 8.25 8.53
C LEU A 194 15.44 8.91 9.87
N VAL A 195 14.16 8.90 10.25
CA VAL A 195 13.67 9.55 11.46
C VAL A 195 13.00 8.51 12.36
N ARG A 196 13.48 8.37 13.59
CA ARG A 196 12.91 7.43 14.56
C ARG A 196 11.75 8.09 15.30
N ILE A 197 10.53 7.63 15.06
CA ILE A 197 9.30 8.14 15.67
C ILE A 197 8.59 7.13 16.56
N GLY A 198 9.06 5.88 16.60
CA GLY A 198 8.34 4.81 17.28
C GLY A 198 7.12 4.35 16.47
N ILE A 199 6.09 3.85 17.15
CA ILE A 199 4.88 3.34 16.51
C ILE A 199 3.69 4.11 17.07
N PRO A 200 3.19 5.14 16.35
CA PRO A 200 2.19 6.07 16.90
C PRO A 200 0.94 5.39 17.47
N TYR A 201 0.43 4.35 16.80
CA TYR A 201 -0.76 3.66 17.28
C TYR A 201 -0.53 2.87 18.59
N MET A 202 0.72 2.53 18.93
CA MET A 202 1.03 1.88 20.21
C MET A 202 0.92 2.86 21.38
N ASP A 203 1.08 4.17 21.15
CA ASP A 203 0.81 5.18 22.16
C ASP A 203 -0.68 5.20 22.51
N GLU A 204 -1.55 5.10 21.49
CA GLU A 204 -3.00 4.96 21.71
C GLU A 204 -3.36 3.65 22.41
N MET A 205 -2.68 2.55 22.07
CA MET A 205 -2.86 1.28 22.80
C MET A 205 -2.46 1.41 24.27
N LYS A 206 -1.35 2.10 24.57
CA LYS A 206 -0.90 2.36 25.94
C LYS A 206 -1.88 3.26 26.70
N LYS A 207 -2.42 4.30 26.06
CA LYS A 207 -3.46 5.16 26.65
C LYS A 207 -4.70 4.34 27.00
N ARG A 208 -5.18 3.49 26.09
CA ARG A 208 -6.32 2.59 26.34
C ARG A 208 -6.05 1.63 27.49
N LEU A 209 -4.86 1.02 27.53
CA LEU A 209 -4.46 0.12 28.62
C LEU A 209 -4.45 0.85 29.96
N THR A 210 -3.90 2.06 30.01
CA THR A 210 -3.84 2.87 31.24
C THR A 210 -5.24 3.29 31.70
N ALA A 211 -6.12 3.65 30.76
CA ALA A 211 -7.49 4.07 31.04
C ALA A 211 -8.41 2.91 31.45
N ALA A 212 -8.10 1.68 31.06
CA ALA A 212 -8.89 0.49 31.40
C ALA A 212 -8.87 0.17 32.91
N GLY A 213 -7.90 0.70 33.66
CA GLY A 213 -7.78 0.51 35.11
C GLY A 213 -7.29 -0.89 35.47
N GLU A 214 -7.56 -1.30 36.70
CA GLU A 214 -7.20 -2.64 37.18
C GLU A 214 -8.03 -3.71 36.47
N VAL A 215 -7.35 -4.77 36.04
CA VAL A 215 -8.00 -5.92 35.42
C VAL A 215 -8.73 -6.69 36.53
N PRO A 216 -10.05 -6.90 36.43
CA PRO A 216 -10.79 -7.71 37.40
C PRO A 216 -10.21 -9.12 37.50
N GLU A 217 -10.39 -9.77 38.65
CA GLU A 217 -10.01 -11.16 38.81
C GLU A 217 -10.70 -12.03 37.74
N HIS A 218 -9.89 -12.77 36.98
CA HIS A 218 -10.36 -13.65 35.92
C HIS A 218 -9.49 -14.91 35.85
N PRO A 219 -9.99 -16.01 35.26
CA PRO A 219 -9.18 -17.19 35.00
C PRO A 219 -7.98 -16.84 34.12
N THR A 220 -6.84 -17.49 34.34
CA THR A 220 -5.68 -17.37 33.46
C THR A 220 -6.12 -17.58 32.01
N THR A 221 -5.82 -16.60 31.16
CA THR A 221 -6.25 -16.59 29.75
C THR A 221 -5.03 -16.66 28.84
N ILE A 222 -5.04 -17.57 27.88
CA ILE A 222 -4.01 -17.71 26.84
C ILE A 222 -4.57 -17.21 25.51
N LEU A 223 -3.90 -16.25 24.89
CA LEU A 223 -4.18 -15.81 23.52
C LEU A 223 -3.24 -16.51 22.54
N LEU A 224 -3.79 -17.40 21.71
CA LEU A 224 -3.09 -18.03 20.60
C LEU A 224 -3.33 -17.22 19.32
N ALA A 225 -2.30 -16.53 18.81
CA ALA A 225 -2.40 -15.65 17.64
C ALA A 225 -1.55 -16.15 16.45
N PRO A 226 -1.97 -17.23 15.76
CA PRO A 226 -1.17 -17.85 14.71
C PRO A 226 -1.18 -17.06 13.39
N SER A 227 -0.05 -17.08 12.68
CA SER A 227 0.04 -16.60 11.30
C SER A 227 -0.67 -17.55 10.33
N TRP A 228 -0.90 -17.08 9.10
CA TRP A 228 -1.46 -17.86 8.00
C TRP A 228 -0.36 -18.47 7.12
N GLY A 229 -0.74 -19.40 6.26
CA GLY A 229 0.11 -19.98 5.22
C GLY A 229 0.59 -21.39 5.56
N PRO A 230 1.34 -22.03 4.64
CA PRO A 230 1.75 -23.44 4.78
C PRO A 230 2.64 -23.70 5.99
N GLU A 231 3.33 -22.67 6.49
CA GLU A 231 4.17 -22.71 7.68
C GLU A 231 3.49 -22.13 8.93
N GLY A 232 2.20 -21.77 8.83
CA GLY A 232 1.39 -21.31 9.95
C GLY A 232 1.11 -22.42 10.96
N LEU A 233 1.04 -22.05 12.24
CA LEU A 233 0.85 -23.00 13.35
C LEU A 233 -0.40 -23.86 13.16
N LEU A 234 -1.54 -23.25 12.82
CA LEU A 234 -2.79 -23.98 12.62
C LEU A 234 -2.74 -24.86 11.36
N THR A 235 -2.06 -24.42 10.31
CA THR A 235 -1.91 -25.21 9.08
C THR A 235 -1.05 -26.45 9.31
N LYS A 236 -0.02 -26.36 10.17
CA LYS A 236 0.84 -27.50 10.51
C LYS A 236 0.21 -28.48 11.50
N TYR A 237 -0.52 -27.97 12.49
CA TYR A 237 -0.93 -28.77 13.65
C TYR A 237 -2.45 -28.88 13.83
N GLY A 238 -3.24 -27.99 13.24
CA GLY A 238 -4.70 -27.95 13.37
C GLY A 238 -5.15 -27.97 14.82
N GLU A 239 -6.22 -28.71 15.10
CA GLU A 239 -6.76 -28.89 16.46
C GLU A 239 -5.75 -29.53 17.44
N LYS A 240 -4.74 -30.26 16.95
CA LYS A 240 -3.78 -30.97 17.81
C LYS A 240 -2.95 -30.05 18.69
N ILE A 241 -2.77 -28.78 18.29
CA ILE A 241 -2.11 -27.79 19.15
C ILE A 241 -3.07 -27.16 20.15
N ILE A 242 -4.37 -27.20 19.88
CA ILE A 242 -5.41 -26.60 20.72
C ILE A 242 -5.73 -27.51 21.90
N GLN A 243 -5.82 -28.83 21.68
CA GLN A 243 -6.18 -29.78 22.75
C GLN A 243 -5.26 -29.70 23.98
N PRO A 244 -3.91 -29.70 23.85
CA PRO A 244 -3.03 -29.54 25.02
C PRO A 244 -3.21 -28.21 25.74
N LEU A 245 -3.63 -27.15 25.05
CA LEU A 245 -3.95 -25.87 25.67
C LEU A 245 -5.25 -25.95 26.47
N LEU A 246 -6.28 -26.60 25.94
CA LEU A 246 -7.54 -26.82 26.65
C LEU A 246 -7.34 -27.67 27.91
N ASP A 247 -6.47 -28.68 27.85
CA ASP A 247 -6.17 -29.58 28.96
C ASP A 247 -5.52 -28.86 30.17
N THR A 248 -5.00 -27.65 29.99
CA THR A 248 -4.47 -26.83 31.10
C THR A 248 -5.56 -26.29 32.04
N GLY A 249 -6.83 -26.31 31.61
CA GLY A 249 -7.94 -25.68 32.33
C GLY A 249 -7.96 -24.14 32.24
N TYR A 250 -7.04 -23.53 31.48
CA TYR A 250 -7.04 -22.11 31.22
C TYR A 250 -8.08 -21.72 30.17
N HIS A 251 -8.46 -20.45 30.18
CA HIS A 251 -9.33 -19.89 29.15
C HIS A 251 -8.50 -19.62 27.88
N ILE A 252 -8.80 -20.30 26.78
CA ILE A 252 -8.03 -20.20 25.54
C ILE A 252 -8.79 -19.35 24.51
N ILE A 253 -8.16 -18.30 24.01
CA ILE A 253 -8.65 -17.48 22.89
C ILE A 253 -7.78 -17.78 21.68
N VAL A 254 -8.36 -18.34 20.63
CA VAL A 254 -7.67 -18.53 19.35
C VAL A 254 -8.04 -17.38 18.42
N ARG A 255 -7.03 -16.63 17.96
CA ARG A 255 -7.18 -15.47 17.06
C ARG A 255 -6.35 -15.68 15.80
N PRO A 256 -6.85 -16.45 14.82
CA PRO A 256 -6.14 -16.66 13.55
C PRO A 256 -5.93 -15.34 12.80
N HIS A 257 -4.90 -15.31 11.96
CA HIS A 257 -4.67 -14.18 11.07
C HIS A 257 -5.89 -13.96 10.13
N PRO A 258 -6.32 -12.71 9.83
CA PRO A 258 -7.49 -12.45 8.98
C PRO A 258 -7.46 -13.13 7.61
N GLN A 259 -6.25 -13.29 7.04
CA GLN A 259 -6.05 -13.99 5.76
C GLN A 259 -6.43 -15.48 5.82
N SER A 260 -6.33 -16.14 6.99
CA SER A 260 -6.73 -17.55 7.15
C SER A 260 -8.22 -17.75 6.85
N PHE A 261 -9.08 -16.82 7.24
CA PHE A 261 -10.51 -16.87 6.93
C PHE A 261 -10.82 -16.74 5.42
N ALA A 262 -9.90 -16.16 4.64
CA ALA A 262 -10.05 -16.02 3.20
C ALA A 262 -9.38 -17.17 2.43
N SER A 263 -8.20 -17.61 2.87
CA SER A 263 -7.34 -18.54 2.12
C SER A 263 -7.30 -19.96 2.68
N GLU A 264 -7.73 -20.17 3.93
CA GLU A 264 -7.63 -21.44 4.66
C GLU A 264 -9.01 -21.82 5.23
N LYS A 265 -10.06 -21.62 4.43
CA LYS A 265 -11.46 -21.74 4.89
C LYS A 265 -11.78 -23.11 5.49
N GLU A 266 -11.40 -24.19 4.83
CA GLU A 266 -11.65 -25.54 5.32
C GLU A 266 -11.00 -25.80 6.69
N LEU A 267 -9.78 -25.28 6.90
CA LEU A 267 -9.11 -25.34 8.19
C LEU A 267 -9.85 -24.49 9.23
N MET A 268 -10.28 -23.28 8.88
CA MET A 268 -11.01 -22.42 9.83
C MET A 268 -12.37 -23.01 10.22
N ASP A 269 -13.05 -23.68 9.27
CA ASP A 269 -14.34 -24.32 9.50
C ASP A 269 -14.20 -25.61 10.35
N SER A 270 -12.99 -26.18 10.49
CA SER A 270 -12.76 -27.39 11.28
C SER A 270 -12.34 -27.13 12.74
N LEU A 271 -11.82 -25.94 13.07
CA LEU A 271 -11.35 -25.58 14.41
C LEU A 271 -12.50 -25.16 15.35
#